data_AF-A0A2V7FFE5-F1
#
_entry.id   AF-A0A2V7FFE5-F1
#
_cell.length_a   1.000
_cell.length_b   1.000
_cell.length_c   1.000
_cell.angle_alpha   90.00
_cell.angle_beta   90.00
_cell.angle_gamma   90.00
#
_symmetry.space_group_name_H-M   'P 1'
#
loop_
_entity.id
_entity.type
_entity.pdbx_description
1 polymer ?
#
loop_
_entity_poly.entity_id
_entity_poly.type
_entity_poly.pdbx_seq_one_letter_code
_entity_poly.pdbx_strand_id
1 'polypeptide(L)'
;MSILQPRDEEAVRKEFQRIAGPVKLVVFSQELVAQDLCRQNEQLIKEVAALSDRISVEVLNPVVDRERAAAYGIEDVPATVVEGARDYGVRFLGIPAGYEFSNLIDSIIAVSSGEASLMAETKSSLATLAGDVEIKVFSTPT
;
A
#
# COMPACT_ATOMS: atom_id res chain seq x y z
N MET A 1 -21.50 1.96 3.91
CA MET A 1 -21.08 2.91 4.96
C MET A 1 -19.61 3.14 4.78
N SER A 2 -19.12 4.36 5.00
CA SER A 2 -17.69 4.68 4.95
C SER A 2 -16.92 3.77 5.91
N ILE A 3 -15.74 3.29 5.51
CA ILE A 3 -14.87 2.52 6.41
C ILE A 3 -14.19 3.49 7.38
N LEU A 4 -13.68 4.61 6.87
CA LEU A 4 -13.09 5.66 7.69
C LEU A 4 -14.15 6.49 8.40
N GLN A 5 -13.94 6.75 9.69
CA GLN A 5 -14.73 7.72 10.45
C GLN A 5 -14.16 9.14 10.23
N PRO A 6 -14.97 10.20 10.42
CA PRO A 6 -14.50 11.58 10.22
C PRO A 6 -13.26 11.95 11.04
N ARG A 7 -13.12 11.39 12.24
CA ARG A 7 -11.93 11.57 13.09
C ARG A 7 -10.68 10.93 12.48
N ASP A 8 -10.83 9.77 11.85
CA ASP A 8 -9.73 9.06 11.20
C ASP A 8 -9.30 9.82 9.94
N GLU A 9 -10.27 10.33 9.16
CA GLU A 9 -9.99 11.17 8.00
C GLU A 9 -9.17 12.42 8.37
N GLU A 10 -9.53 13.10 9.45
CA GLU A 10 -8.78 14.28 9.92
C GLU A 10 -7.34 13.94 10.32
N ALA A 11 -7.17 12.83 11.06
CA ALA A 11 -5.84 12.34 11.44
C ALA A 11 -5.00 11.99 10.21
N VAL A 12 -5.57 11.27 9.24
CA VAL A 12 -4.88 10.90 8.00
C VAL A 12 -4.53 12.13 7.17
N ARG A 13 -5.42 13.12 7.04
CA ARG A 13 -5.12 14.38 6.33
C ARG A 13 -3.95 15.14 6.96
N LYS A 14 -3.80 15.05 8.29
CA LYS A 14 -2.66 15.64 9.01
C LYS A 14 -1.37 14.89 8.69
N GLU A 15 -1.38 13.57 8.71
CA GLU A 15 -0.21 12.76 8.33
C GLU A 15 0.18 12.97 6.87
N PHE A 16 -0.80 13.10 5.97
CA PHE A 16 -0.59 13.34 4.54
C PHE A 16 0.04 14.69 4.19
N GLN A 17 0.15 15.62 5.15
CA GLN A 17 1.00 16.80 4.98
C GLN A 17 2.49 16.45 4.78
N ARG A 18 2.89 15.23 5.19
CA ARG A 18 4.26 14.71 5.07
C ARG A 18 4.54 14.06 3.71
N ILE A 19 3.53 13.89 2.85
CA ILE A 19 3.71 13.31 1.51
C ILE A 19 4.54 14.26 0.65
N ALA A 20 5.72 13.79 0.24
CA ALA A 20 6.71 14.58 -0.49
C ALA A 20 6.57 14.49 -2.02
N GLY A 21 5.94 13.44 -2.53
CA GLY A 21 5.81 13.14 -3.95
C GLY A 21 4.53 12.38 -4.30
N PRO A 22 4.26 12.14 -5.59
CA PRO A 22 3.10 11.39 -6.03
C PRO A 22 3.18 9.92 -5.57
N VAL A 23 2.03 9.36 -5.20
CA VAL A 23 1.88 7.95 -4.80
C VAL A 23 0.76 7.33 -5.63
N LYS A 24 0.99 6.10 -6.09
CA LYS A 24 0.01 5.29 -6.80
C LYS A 24 -0.32 4.05 -5.97
N LEU A 25 -1.60 3.85 -5.71
CA LEU A 25 -2.12 2.66 -5.05
C LEU A 25 -2.73 1.76 -6.13
N VAL A 26 -2.09 0.64 -6.43
CA VAL A 26 -2.61 -0.34 -7.39
C VAL A 26 -3.28 -1.47 -6.62
N VAL A 27 -4.60 -1.55 -6.74
CA VAL A 27 -5.42 -2.55 -6.04
C VAL A 27 -5.73 -3.69 -6.99
N PHE A 28 -5.34 -4.90 -6.61
CA PHE A 28 -5.74 -6.12 -7.29
C PHE A 28 -6.96 -6.72 -6.62
N SER A 29 -8.01 -6.91 -7.41
CA SER A 29 -9.34 -7.29 -6.94
C SER A 29 -9.98 -8.30 -7.87
N GLN A 30 -10.67 -9.28 -7.29
CA GLN A 30 -11.43 -10.29 -8.02
C GLN A 30 -12.67 -10.70 -7.21
N GLU A 31 -13.80 -10.04 -7.50
CA GLU A 31 -15.05 -10.27 -6.76
C GLU A 31 -15.51 -11.74 -6.79
N LEU A 32 -15.24 -12.46 -7.87
CA LEU A 32 -15.63 -13.88 -8.01
C LEU A 32 -14.86 -14.82 -7.06
N VAL A 33 -13.70 -14.40 -6.54
CA VAL A 33 -12.86 -15.20 -5.63
C VAL A 33 -13.07 -14.79 -4.18
N ALA A 34 -13.05 -13.48 -3.91
CA ALA A 34 -13.11 -12.94 -2.56
C ALA A 34 -13.96 -11.67 -2.50
N GLN A 35 -15.26 -11.80 -2.79
CA GLN A 35 -16.19 -10.69 -2.99
C GLN A 35 -16.12 -9.61 -1.91
N ASP A 36 -16.51 -9.95 -0.68
CA ASP A 36 -16.62 -8.95 0.39
C ASP A 36 -15.27 -8.37 0.80
N LEU A 37 -14.20 -9.17 0.75
CA LEU A 37 -12.85 -8.71 1.11
C LEU A 37 -12.27 -7.77 0.06
N CYS A 38 -12.44 -8.10 -1.23
CA CYS A 38 -12.02 -7.26 -2.34
C CYS A 38 -12.76 -5.93 -2.34
N ARG A 39 -14.09 -5.96 -2.15
CA ARG A 39 -14.90 -4.74 -2.07
C ARG A 39 -14.49 -3.85 -0.90
N GLN A 40 -14.25 -4.44 0.27
CA GLN A 40 -13.79 -3.70 1.46
C GLN A 40 -12.41 -3.08 1.24
N ASN A 41 -11.45 -3.83 0.68
CA ASN A 41 -10.12 -3.31 0.38
C ASN A 41 -10.17 -2.15 -0.62
N GLU A 42 -10.88 -2.35 -1.74
CA GLU A 42 -11.07 -1.28 -2.73
C GLU A 42 -11.70 -0.03 -2.14
N GLN A 43 -12.74 -0.20 -1.32
CA GLN A 43 -13.41 0.92 -0.67
C GLN A 43 -12.45 1.66 0.26
N LEU A 44 -11.73 0.95 1.13
CA LEU A 44 -10.76 1.53 2.05
C LEU A 44 -9.69 2.34 1.30
N ILE A 45 -9.10 1.74 0.25
CA ILE A 45 -8.05 2.41 -0.53
C ILE A 45 -8.58 3.64 -1.28
N LYS A 46 -9.81 3.58 -1.82
CA LYS A 46 -10.45 4.74 -2.46
C LYS A 46 -10.73 5.86 -1.46
N GLU A 47 -11.22 5.54 -0.26
CA GLU A 47 -11.45 6.51 0.81
C GLU A 47 -10.15 7.18 1.26
N VAL A 48 -9.08 6.40 1.49
CA VAL A 48 -7.76 6.91 1.85
C VAL A 48 -7.20 7.83 0.77
N ALA A 49 -7.22 7.41 -0.50
CA ALA A 49 -6.69 8.20 -1.59
C ALA A 49 -7.43 9.53 -1.78
N ALA A 50 -8.74 9.57 -1.53
CA ALA A 50 -9.54 10.81 -1.59
C ALA A 50 -9.13 11.87 -0.54
N LEU A 51 -8.25 11.52 0.41
CA LEU A 51 -7.75 12.46 1.42
C LEU A 51 -6.56 13.30 0.94
N SER A 52 -5.96 13.01 -0.23
CA SER A 52 -4.86 13.78 -0.81
C SER A 52 -4.81 13.73 -2.33
N ASP A 53 -4.67 14.89 -2.98
CA ASP A 53 -4.52 15.02 -4.43
C ASP A 53 -3.22 14.40 -4.98
N ARG A 54 -2.29 14.01 -4.11
CA ARG A 54 -1.03 13.34 -4.50
C ARG A 54 -1.18 11.83 -4.63
N ILE A 55 -2.31 11.26 -4.24
CA ILE A 55 -2.55 9.82 -4.26
C ILE A 55 -3.52 9.49 -5.39
N SER A 56 -3.13 8.57 -6.25
CA SER A 56 -3.98 8.02 -7.31
C SER A 56 -4.26 6.55 -7.05
N VAL A 57 -5.43 6.08 -7.48
CA VAL A 57 -5.84 4.67 -7.34
C VAL A 57 -6.05 4.08 -8.72
N GLU A 58 -5.56 2.87 -8.91
CA GLU A 58 -5.86 2.03 -10.05
C GLU A 58 -6.34 0.67 -9.57
N VAL A 59 -7.44 0.17 -10.14
CA VAL A 59 -7.97 -1.15 -9.80
C VAL A 59 -7.78 -2.09 -10.98
N LEU A 60 -7.18 -3.25 -10.73
CA LEU A 60 -6.86 -4.27 -11.72
C LEU A 60 -7.44 -5.62 -11.31
N ASN A 61 -7.70 -6.46 -12.30
CA ASN A 61 -8.09 -7.84 -12.07
C ASN A 61 -6.93 -8.75 -12.47
N PRO A 62 -6.34 -9.55 -11.57
CA PRO A 62 -5.14 -10.33 -11.88
C PRO A 62 -5.34 -11.39 -12.97
N VAL A 63 -6.58 -11.83 -13.22
CA VAL A 63 -6.89 -12.81 -14.29
C VAL A 63 -6.94 -12.13 -15.67
N VAL A 64 -7.35 -10.86 -15.72
CA VAL A 64 -7.43 -10.05 -16.94
C VAL A 64 -6.09 -9.37 -17.21
N ASP A 65 -5.53 -8.72 -16.19
CA ASP A 65 -4.31 -7.91 -16.22
C ASP A 65 -3.06 -8.73 -15.85
N ARG A 66 -2.93 -9.95 -16.40
CA ARG A 66 -1.93 -10.94 -15.97
C ARG A 66 -0.50 -10.44 -16.01
N GLU A 67 -0.12 -9.75 -17.09
CA GLU A 67 1.24 -9.20 -17.23
C GLU A 67 1.56 -8.19 -16.14
N ARG A 68 0.56 -7.39 -15.73
CA ARG A 68 0.71 -6.41 -14.67
C ARG A 68 0.77 -7.05 -13.30
N ALA A 69 -0.09 -8.04 -13.05
CA ALA A 69 -0.06 -8.82 -11.81
C ALA A 69 1.32 -9.50 -11.65
N ALA A 70 1.84 -10.13 -12.70
CA ALA A 70 3.17 -10.73 -12.72
C ALA A 70 4.29 -9.71 -12.49
N ALA A 71 4.22 -8.53 -13.12
CA ALA A 71 5.21 -7.47 -12.94
C ALA A 71 5.27 -6.96 -11.49
N TYR A 72 4.13 -6.94 -10.79
CA TYR A 72 4.06 -6.53 -9.37
C TYR A 72 4.26 -7.68 -8.37
N GLY A 73 4.39 -8.92 -8.83
CA GLY A 73 4.51 -10.12 -7.99
C GLY A 73 3.23 -10.47 -7.24
N ILE A 74 2.05 -10.18 -7.82
CA ILE A 74 0.76 -10.43 -7.19
C ILE A 74 0.16 -11.74 -7.68
N GLU A 75 0.00 -12.68 -6.75
CA GLU A 75 -0.63 -13.99 -6.98
C GLU A 75 -1.98 -14.11 -6.27
N ASP A 76 -2.15 -13.41 -5.14
CA ASP A 76 -3.32 -13.48 -4.27
C ASP A 76 -4.10 -12.16 -4.22
N VAL A 77 -5.39 -12.25 -3.91
CA VAL A 77 -6.30 -11.10 -3.73
C VAL A 77 -7.05 -11.18 -2.39
N PRO A 78 -7.47 -10.03 -1.80
CA PRO A 78 -7.15 -8.67 -2.26
C PRO A 78 -5.69 -8.32 -2.03
N ALA A 79 -5.12 -7.50 -2.92
CA ALA A 79 -3.78 -6.98 -2.73
C ALA A 79 -3.70 -5.49 -3.08
N THR A 80 -2.82 -4.77 -2.38
CA THR A 80 -2.55 -3.35 -2.62
C THR A 80 -1.05 -3.14 -2.76
N VAL A 81 -0.64 -2.64 -3.92
CA VAL A 81 0.68 -2.11 -4.22
C VAL A 81 0.74 -0.66 -3.77
N VAL A 82 1.79 -0.28 -3.04
CA VAL A 82 2.07 1.12 -2.68
C VAL A 82 3.31 1.58 -3.46
N GLU A 83 3.09 2.31 -4.54
CA GLU A 83 4.13 2.74 -5.50
C GLU A 83 4.39 4.24 -5.36
N GLY A 84 5.66 4.65 -5.28
CA GLY A 84 6.07 6.06 -5.27
C GLY A 84 6.50 6.52 -6.66
N ALA A 85 7.63 7.25 -6.74
CA ALA A 85 8.26 7.58 -8.03
C ALA A 85 8.66 6.35 -8.87
N ARG A 86 8.81 5.20 -8.21
CA ARG A 86 8.95 3.86 -8.77
C ARG A 86 8.34 2.85 -7.81
N ASP A 87 8.26 1.61 -8.26
CA ASP A 87 7.90 0.50 -7.39
C ASP A 87 9.06 0.16 -6.45
N TYR A 88 8.84 0.31 -5.14
CA TYR A 88 9.79 -0.03 -4.09
C TYR A 88 9.53 -1.42 -3.47
N GLY A 89 8.58 -2.19 -4.02
CA GLY A 89 8.27 -3.54 -3.55
C GLY A 89 7.34 -3.61 -2.33
N VAL A 90 6.65 -2.52 -1.98
CA VAL A 90 5.72 -2.49 -0.83
C VAL A 90 4.35 -3.03 -1.24
N ARG A 91 3.90 -4.09 -0.57
CA ARG A 91 2.64 -4.80 -0.82
C ARG A 91 1.89 -5.09 0.47
N PHE A 92 0.57 -4.94 0.42
CA PHE A 92 -0.35 -5.45 1.43
C PHE A 92 -1.18 -6.56 0.79
N LEU A 93 -1.13 -7.77 1.34
CA LEU A 93 -1.98 -8.90 0.95
C LEU A 93 -3.07 -9.05 2.01
N GLY A 94 -4.32 -8.83 1.63
CA GLY A 94 -5.45 -8.65 2.55
C GLY A 94 -5.91 -7.19 2.66
N ILE A 95 -6.75 -6.90 3.65
CA ILE A 95 -7.25 -5.55 3.94
C ILE A 95 -6.36 -4.94 5.03
N PRO A 96 -5.64 -3.82 4.78
CA PRO A 96 -4.81 -3.16 5.79
C PRO A 96 -5.67 -2.31 6.76
N ALA A 97 -6.55 -2.98 7.51
CA ALA A 97 -7.45 -2.36 8.49
C ALA A 97 -6.98 -2.62 9.94
N GLY A 98 -7.64 -1.98 10.90
CA GLY A 98 -7.30 -2.12 12.32
C GLY A 98 -5.91 -1.54 12.61
N TYR A 99 -5.08 -2.27 13.36
CA TYR A 99 -3.71 -1.83 13.68
C TYR A 99 -2.79 -1.72 12.46
N GLU A 100 -3.09 -2.44 11.37
CA GLU A 100 -2.31 -2.35 10.14
C GLU A 100 -2.62 -1.10 9.31
N PHE A 101 -3.69 -0.37 9.67
CA PHE A 101 -4.06 0.85 8.97
C PHE A 101 -2.96 1.91 9.06
N SER A 102 -2.31 2.07 10.21
CA SER A 102 -1.19 3.00 10.33
C SER A 102 -0.01 2.62 9.44
N ASN A 103 0.24 1.31 9.26
CA ASN A 103 1.32 0.83 8.39
C ASN A 103 1.06 1.18 6.93
N LEU A 104 -0.21 1.20 6.48
CA LEU A 104 -0.57 1.71 5.15
C LEU A 104 -0.21 3.20 5.02
N ILE A 105 -0.60 4.03 5.99
CA ILE A 105 -0.33 5.48 5.97
C ILE A 105 1.18 5.76 6.00
N ASP A 106 1.93 5.09 6.87
CA ASP A 106 3.38 5.23 6.95
C ASP A 106 4.06 4.76 5.66
N SER A 107 3.57 3.68 5.04
CA SER A 107 4.07 3.19 3.76
C SER A 107 3.86 4.22 2.64
N ILE A 108 2.69 4.83 2.55
CA ILE A 108 2.38 5.89 1.58
C ILE A 108 3.35 7.06 1.76
N ILE A 109 3.57 7.51 2.99
CA ILE A 109 4.49 8.61 3.29
C ILE A 109 5.92 8.22 2.92
N ALA A 110 6.36 7.01 3.30
CA ALA A 110 7.73 6.54 3.04
C ALA A 110 8.03 6.43 1.54
N VAL A 111 7.14 5.85 0.73
CA VAL A 111 7.38 5.75 -0.72
C VAL A 111 7.29 7.10 -1.42
N SER A 112 6.56 8.07 -0.85
CA SER A 112 6.42 9.40 -1.43
C SER A 112 7.72 10.20 -1.42
N SER A 113 8.60 9.98 -0.44
CA SER A 113 9.93 10.61 -0.39
C SER A 113 10.96 9.83 -1.22
N GLY A 114 10.79 8.51 -1.34
CA GLY A 114 11.78 7.61 -1.93
C GLY A 114 13.04 7.44 -1.07
N GLU A 115 13.05 8.00 0.14
CA GLU A 115 14.19 7.95 1.06
C GLU A 115 13.82 7.22 2.35
N ALA A 116 14.59 6.18 2.68
CA ALA A 116 14.46 5.50 3.96
C ALA A 116 15.02 6.37 5.09
N SER A 117 14.20 6.63 6.12
CA SER A 117 14.60 7.31 7.36
C SER A 117 15.37 6.35 8.29
N LEU A 118 16.58 5.97 7.86
CA LEU A 118 17.48 5.07 8.57
C LEU A 118 18.80 5.77 8.87
N MET A 119 19.46 5.36 9.96
CA MET A 119 20.81 5.81 10.30
C MET A 119 21.80 5.46 9.20
N ALA A 120 22.86 6.25 9.06
CA ALA A 120 23.86 6.06 8.01
C ALA A 120 24.54 4.69 8.11
N GLU A 121 24.81 4.23 9.33
CA GLU A 121 25.38 2.91 9.62
C GLU A 121 24.45 1.79 9.14
N THR A 122 23.14 1.92 9.37
CA THR A 122 22.15 0.95 8.90
C THR A 122 22.09 0.91 7.38
N LYS A 123 22.08 2.07 6.72
CA LYS A 123 22.11 2.15 5.25
C LYS A 123 23.37 1.51 4.67
N SER A 124 24.53 1.77 5.28
CA SER A 124 25.80 1.17 4.86
C SER A 124 25.80 -0.34 5.04
N SER A 125 25.21 -0.86 6.11
CA SER A 125 25.08 -2.30 6.34
C SER A 125 24.16 -2.95 5.30
N LEU A 126 22.98 -2.37 5.06
CA LEU A 126 22.02 -2.87 4.07
C LEU A 126 22.57 -2.83 2.63
N ALA A 127 23.44 -1.88 2.31
CA ALA A 127 24.10 -1.80 1.00
C ALA A 127 25.06 -2.98 0.73
N THR A 128 25.40 -3.78 1.75
CA THR A 128 26.28 -4.97 1.60
C THR A 128 25.52 -6.27 1.38
N LEU A 129 24.19 -6.24 1.32
CA LEU A 129 23.38 -7.42 1.04
C LEU A 129 23.78 -8.04 -0.31
N ALA A 130 24.03 -9.34 -0.32
CA ALA A 130 24.57 -10.07 -1.47
C ALA A 130 23.54 -10.29 -2.60
N GLY A 131 22.27 -9.94 -2.36
CA GLY A 131 21.18 -10.09 -3.31
C GLY A 131 19.89 -9.53 -2.75
N ASP A 132 18.83 -9.63 -3.54
CA ASP A 132 17.51 -9.14 -3.17
C ASP A 132 16.93 -9.96 -2.02
N VAL A 133 16.27 -9.28 -1.09
CA VAL A 133 15.65 -9.88 0.09
C VAL A 133 14.15 -9.66 0.04
N GLU A 134 13.38 -10.75 0.02
CA GLU A 134 11.93 -10.71 0.17
C GLU A 134 11.57 -10.82 1.66
N ILE A 135 10.90 -9.79 2.19
CA ILE A 135 10.46 -9.75 3.58
C ILE A 135 8.94 -9.97 3.61
N LYS A 136 8.50 -11.06 4.25
CA LYS A 136 7.08 -11.35 4.49
C LYS A 136 6.77 -11.17 5.98
N VAL A 137 5.91 -10.21 6.28
CA VAL A 137 5.40 -9.97 7.63
C VAL A 137 3.97 -10.50 7.68
N PHE A 138 3.73 -11.49 8.54
CA PHE A 138 2.41 -12.07 8.75
C PHE A 138 1.82 -11.48 10.02
N SER A 139 0.64 -10.87 9.91
CA SER A 139 -0.10 -10.35 11.05
C SER A 139 -1.58 -10.72 10.96
N THR A 140 -2.28 -10.58 12.09
CA THR A 140 -3.72 -10.79 12.18
C THR A 140 -4.38 -9.46 12.54
N PRO A 141 -5.46 -9.05 11.85
CA PRO A 141 -6.27 -7.90 12.26
C PRO A 141 -6.99 -8.29 13.56
N THR A 142 -6.49 -7.81 14.70
CA THR A 142 -7.08 -8.05 16.02
C THR A 142 -8.40 -7.31 16.19
#